data_AF-U4V7L8-F1
#
_entry.id   AF-U4V7L8-F1
#
_cell.length_a   1.000
_cell.length_b   1.000
_cell.length_c   1.000
_cell.angle_alpha   90.00
_cell.angle_beta   90.00
_cell.angle_gamma   90.00
#
_symmetry.space_group_name_H-M   'P 1'
#
loop_
_entity.id
_entity.type
_entity.pdbx_description
1 polymer ?
#
loop_
_entity_poly.entity_id
_entity_poly.type
_entity_poly.pdbx_seq_one_letter_code
_entity_poly.pdbx_strand_id
1 'polypeptide(L)' 'MGAKATRELDIIAEKARLRYLRARNMLILEAAISALLDTETPQDAAKTLREQADLLVRYL' A
#
# COMPACT_ATOMS: atom_id res chain seq x y z
N MET A 1 -19.94 -19.61 24.58
CA MET A 1 -18.95 -19.93 23.52
C MET A 1 -18.65 -18.78 22.54
N GLY A 2 -19.46 -17.71 22.45
CA GLY A 2 -19.28 -16.65 21.44
C GLY A 2 -18.05 -15.75 21.58
N ALA A 3 -17.65 -15.38 22.80
CA ALA A 3 -16.57 -14.38 23.01
C ALA A 3 -15.18 -14.83 22.54
N LYS A 4 -14.88 -16.13 22.56
CA LYS A 4 -13.59 -16.67 22.09
C LYS A 4 -13.49 -16.61 20.56
N ALA A 5 -14.57 -16.99 19.86
CA ALA A 5 -14.63 -16.95 18.40
C ALA A 5 -14.53 -15.51 17.86
N THR A 6 -15.19 -14.55 18.50
CA THR A 6 -15.07 -13.12 18.14
C THR A 6 -13.64 -12.62 18.29
N ARG A 7 -12.97 -12.96 19.40
CA ARG A 7 -11.58 -12.53 19.64
C ARG A 7 -10.59 -13.11 18.62
N GLU A 8 -10.81 -14.34 18.18
CA GLU A 8 -9.98 -14.96 17.13
C GLU A 8 -10.21 -14.28 15.77
N LEU A 9 -11.46 -13.93 15.44
CA LEU A 9 -11.79 -13.15 14.24
C LEU A 9 -11.17 -11.75 14.27
N ASP A 10 -11.22 -11.07 15.42
CA ASP A 10 -10.60 -9.75 15.59
C ASP A 10 -9.09 -9.78 15.37
N ILE A 11 -8.41 -10.81 15.88
CA ILE A 11 -6.97 -11.00 15.67
C ILE A 11 -6.66 -11.24 14.19
N ILE A 12 -7.48 -12.02 13.49
CA ILE A 12 -7.31 -12.28 12.06
C ILE A 12 -7.53 -10.99 11.26
N ALA A 13 -8.59 -10.25 11.57
CA ALA A 13 -8.92 -8.97 10.94
C ALA A 13 -7.80 -7.94 11.14
N GLU A 14 -7.27 -7.83 12.37
CA GLU A 14 -6.18 -6.91 12.67
C GLU A 14 -4.89 -7.30 11.93
N LYS A 15 -4.57 -8.60 11.84
CA LYS A 15 -3.43 -9.09 11.05
C LYS A 15 -3.60 -8.80 9.56
N ALA A 16 -4.81 -8.91 9.02
CA ALA A 16 -5.11 -8.59 7.63
C ALA A 16 -4.95 -7.08 7.38
N ARG A 17 -5.53 -6.25 8.27
CA ARG A 17 -5.40 -4.78 8.24
C ARG A 17 -3.95 -4.32 8.29
N LEU A 18 -3.14 -4.89 9.18
CA LEU A 18 -1.71 -4.56 9.29
C LEU A 18 -0.93 -4.96 8.04
N ARG A 19 -1.21 -6.14 7.46
CA ARG A 19 -0.59 -6.57 6.19
C ARG A 19 -0.95 -5.62 5.05
N TYR A 20 -2.23 -5.27 4.94
CA TYR A 20 -2.72 -4.30 3.98
C TYR A 20 -2.02 -2.93 4.12
N LEU A 21 -1.95 -2.39 5.34
CA LEU A 21 -1.30 -1.10 5.58
C LEU A 21 0.19 -1.11 5.24
N ARG A 22 0.89 -2.21 5.53
CA ARG A 22 2.30 -2.37 5.17
C ARG A 22 2.49 -2.40 3.65
N ALA A 23 1.68 -3.18 2.93
CA ALA A 23 1.77 -3.26 1.47
C ALA A 23 1.50 -1.89 0.82
N ARG A 24 0.43 -1.21 1.25
CA ARG A 24 0.11 0.16 0.80
C ARG A 24 1.28 1.12 1.03
N ASN A 25 1.86 1.12 2.23
CA ASN A 25 2.95 2.03 2.56
C ASN A 25 4.22 1.72 1.74
N MET A 26 4.49 0.45 1.43
CA MET A 26 5.62 0.07 0.58
C MET A 26 5.47 0.62 -0.84
N LEU A 27 4.29 0.44 -1.45
CA LEU A 27 4.00 0.98 -2.79
C LEU A 27 4.16 2.50 -2.84
N ILE A 28 3.71 3.21 -1.81
CA ILE A 28 3.87 4.67 -1.71
C ILE A 28 5.35 5.06 -1.62
N LEU A 29 6.15 4.33 -0.83
CA LEU A 29 7.58 4.59 -0.70
C LEU A 29 8.33 4.33 -2.00
N GLU A 30 8.05 3.21 -2.67
CA GLU A 30 8.61 2.89 -3.99
C GLU A 30 8.28 3.98 -5.01
N ALA A 31 7.02 4.44 -5.04
CA ALA A 31 6.60 5.53 -5.92
C ALA A 31 7.35 6.83 -5.65
N ALA A 32 7.50 7.21 -4.37
CA ALA A 32 8.21 8.42 -3.98
C ALA A 32 9.70 8.34 -4.31
N ILE A 33 10.33 7.19 -4.08
CA ILE A 33 11.74 6.96 -4.39
C ILE A 33 11.96 7.04 -5.91
N SER A 34 11.16 6.34 -6.72
CA SER A 34 11.33 6.36 -8.17
C SER A 34 11.06 7.74 -8.76
N ALA A 35 10.07 8.49 -8.24
CA ALA A 35 9.83 9.86 -8.67
C ALA A 35 10.93 10.86 -8.26
N LEU A 36 11.80 10.51 -7.30
CA LEU A 36 12.91 11.36 -6.86
C LEU A 36 14.25 10.96 -7.48
N LEU A 37 14.47 9.67 -7.70
CA LEU A 37 15.77 9.12 -8.10
C LEU A 37 15.82 8.68 -9.56
N ASP A 38 14.69 8.27 -10.14
CA ASP A 38 14.65 7.62 -11.46
C ASP A 38 14.09 8.55 -12.56
N THR A 39 13.92 9.85 -12.28
CA THR A 39 13.30 10.79 -13.21
C THR A 39 14.11 12.06 -13.37
N GLU A 40 14.30 12.49 -14.61
CA GLU A 40 15.07 13.69 -14.95
C GLU A 40 14.18 14.94 -15.08
N THR A 41 12.88 14.75 -15.29
CA THR A 41 11.92 15.84 -15.48
C THR A 41 10.70 15.72 -14.55
N PRO A 42 10.03 16.85 -14.23
CA PRO A 42 8.76 16.83 -13.48
C PRO A 42 7.67 15.99 -14.16
N GLN A 43 7.68 15.92 -15.50
CA GLN A 43 6.73 15.14 -16.28
C GLN A 43 6.93 13.64 -16.08
N ASP A 44 8.19 13.18 -16.05
CA ASP A 44 8.52 11.78 -15.77
C ASP A 44 8.13 11.39 -14.34
N ALA A 45 8.40 12.25 -13.36
CA ALA A 45 7.96 12.06 -11.98
C ALA A 45 6.43 11.93 -11.89
N ALA A 46 5.68 12.80 -12.56
CA ALA A 46 4.22 12.74 -12.59
C ALA A 46 3.70 11.44 -13.22
N LYS A 47 4.34 10.95 -14.29
CA LYS A 47 4.00 9.69 -14.94
C LYS A 47 4.26 8.49 -14.01
N THR A 48 5.44 8.41 -13.40
CA THR A 48 5.80 7.36 -12.44
C THR A 48 4.83 7.30 -11.26
N LEU A 49 4.51 8.46 -10.67
CA LEU A 49 3.54 8.52 -9.57
C LEU A 49 2.14 8.08 -10.00
N ARG A 50 1.73 8.36 -11.23
CA ARG A 50 0.43 7.93 -11.76
C ARG A 50 0.37 6.42 -11.95
N GLU A 51 1.40 5.82 -12.54
CA GLU A 51 1.49 4.37 -12.73
C GLU A 51 1.47 3.63 -11.39
N GLN A 52 2.19 4.14 -10.39
CA GLN A 52 2.20 3.59 -9.04
C GLN A 52 0.85 3.76 -8.31
N ALA A 53 0.15 4.88 -8.54
CA ALA A 53 -1.20 5.07 -8.03
C ALA A 53 -2.19 4.07 -8.65
N ASP A 54 -2.06 3.77 -9.94
CA ASP A 54 -2.90 2.77 -10.61
C ASP A 54 -2.61 1.35 -10.09
N LEU A 55 -1.34 1.02 -9.78
CA LEU A 55 -0.98 -0.23 -9.10
C LEU A 55 -1.61 -0.31 -7.72
N LEU A 56 -1.58 0.79 -6.97
CA LEU A 56 -2.20 0.84 -5.65
C LEU A 56 -3.71 0.57 -5.76
N VAL A 57 -4.42 1.20 -6.70
CA VAL A 57 -5.86 0.97 -6.90
C VAL A 57 -6.20 -0.49 -7.23
N ARG A 58 -5.32 -1.25 -7.89
CA ARG A 58 -5.55 -2.67 -8.17
C ARG A 58 -5.34 -3.58 -6.96
N TYR A 59 -4.57 -3.13 -5.98
CA TYR A 59 -4.29 -3.84 -4.73
C TYR A 59 -5.31 -3.52 -3.62
N LEU A 60 -6.13 -2.49 -3.82
CA LEU A 60 -7.13 -1.97 -2.90
C LEU A 60 -8.55 -2.38 -3.31
#